data_AF-A0AAE1D5G2-F1
#
_entry.id   AF-A0AAE1D5G2-F1
#
_cell.length_a   1.000
_cell.length_b   1.000
_cell.length_c   1.000
_cell.angle_alpha   90.00
_cell.angle_beta   90.00
_cell.angle_gamma   90.00
#
_symmetry.space_group_name_H-M   'P 1'
#
loop_
_entity.id
_entity.type
_entity.pdbx_description
1 polymer ?
#
loop_
_entity_poly.entity_id
_entity_poly.type
_entity_poly.pdbx_seq_one_letter_code
_entity_poly.pdbx_strand_id
1 'polypeptide(L)'
;MVISDHKPLQTIIEKSLSQAPRRLQNLVMRGDRYNFQINWACEKSLVIADTLPREFIKRLEGKTDADIPQGVPCIPDVMIEKIKIETQKDATLQSLIKTIREGWPCNKQYL
;
A
#
# COMPACT_ATOMS: atom_id res chain seq x y z
N MET A 1 -7.41 -4.98 -12.68
CA MET A 1 -8.77 -5.48 -12.39
C MET A 1 -8.71 -6.23 -11.08
N VAL A 2 -9.61 -5.93 -10.14
CA VAL A 2 -9.70 -6.56 -8.82
C VAL A 2 -10.99 -7.37 -8.78
N ILE A 3 -10.92 -8.63 -8.33
CA ILE A 3 -12.06 -9.53 -8.23
C ILE A 3 -12.35 -9.77 -6.75
N SER A 4 -13.60 -9.60 -6.34
CA SER A 4 -14.03 -9.87 -4.96
C SER A 4 -15.37 -10.61 -4.95
N ASP A 5 -15.52 -11.48 -3.97
CA ASP A 5 -16.77 -12.14 -3.57
C ASP A 5 -17.78 -11.17 -2.92
N HIS A 6 -17.32 -10.02 -2.45
CA HIS A 6 -18.13 -9.04 -1.75
C HIS A 6 -18.74 -8.00 -2.69
N LYS A 7 -19.96 -8.28 -3.15
CA LYS A 7 -20.79 -7.37 -3.95
C LYS A 7 -20.89 -5.93 -3.41
N PRO A 8 -20.99 -5.68 -2.08
CA PRO A 8 -21.06 -4.32 -1.56
C PRO A 8 -19.84 -3.45 -1.87
N LEU A 9 -18.66 -4.03 -2.11
CA LEU A 9 -17.45 -3.27 -2.43
C LEU A 9 -17.56 -2.52 -3.75
N GLN A 10 -18.26 -3.10 -4.72
CA GLN A 10 -18.54 -2.44 -6.00
C GLN A 10 -19.34 -1.15 -5.76
N THR A 11 -20.43 -1.25 -4.99
CA THR A 11 -21.27 -0.10 -4.65
C THR A 11 -20.56 0.93 -3.77
N ILE A 12 -19.63 0.51 -2.91
CA ILE A 12 -18.86 1.41 -2.03
C ILE A 12 -17.91 2.30 -2.84
N ILE A 13 -17.27 1.75 -3.88
CA ILE A 13 -16.34 2.50 -4.72
C ILE A 13 -17.07 3.46 -5.67
N GLU A 14 -18.25 3.08 -6.13
CA GLU A 14 -19.08 3.91 -7.00
C GLU A 14 -19.73 5.09 -6.26
N LYS A 15 -19.78 5.06 -4.92
CA LYS A 15 -20.36 6.14 -4.11
C LYS A 15 -19.46 7.36 -4.06
N SER A 16 -20.10 8.54 -4.07
CA SER A 16 -19.39 9.80 -3.81
C SER A 16 -18.79 9.82 -2.40
N LEU A 17 -17.58 10.35 -2.27
CA LEU A 17 -16.84 10.41 -1.01
C LEU A 17 -17.64 11.09 0.11
N SER A 18 -18.35 12.17 -0.22
CA SER A 18 -19.14 12.97 0.72
C SER A 18 -20.30 12.20 1.36
N GLN A 19 -20.82 11.17 0.69
CA GLN A 19 -21.95 10.37 1.18
C GLN A 19 -21.52 9.10 1.94
N ALA A 20 -20.22 8.78 1.92
CA ALA A 20 -19.69 7.60 2.57
C ALA A 20 -19.36 7.88 4.06
N PRO A 21 -19.58 6.92 4.99
CA PRO A 21 -19.04 6.99 6.35
C PRO A 21 -17.50 7.14 6.35
N ARG A 22 -16.92 7.75 7.38
CA ARG A 22 -15.46 8.00 7.48
C ARG A 22 -14.58 6.79 7.15
N ARG A 23 -14.96 5.60 7.63
CA ARG A 23 -14.23 4.36 7.35
C ARG A 23 -14.18 4.03 5.85
N LEU A 24 -15.29 4.22 5.15
CA LEU A 24 -15.40 3.98 3.72
C LEU A 24 -14.73 5.10 2.91
N GLN A 25 -14.80 6.35 3.36
CA GLN A 25 -14.03 7.46 2.77
C GLN A 25 -12.53 7.14 2.76
N ASN A 26 -12.00 6.69 3.89
CA ASN A 26 -10.60 6.28 3.99
C ASN A 26 -10.25 5.10 3.07
N LEU A 27 -11.16 4.14 2.93
CA LEU A 27 -10.98 3.02 2.01
C LEU A 27 -10.90 3.50 0.54
N VAL A 28 -11.83 4.36 0.14
CA VAL A 28 -11.87 4.94 -1.22
C VAL A 28 -10.62 5.78 -1.49
N MET A 29 -10.25 6.70 -0.59
CA MET A 29 -9.04 7.52 -0.75
C MET A 29 -7.74 6.69 -0.81
N ARG A 30 -7.66 5.60 -0.06
CA ARG A 30 -6.51 4.68 -0.15
C ARG A 30 -6.46 3.95 -1.48
N GLY A 31 -7.63 3.59 -2.01
CA GLY A 31 -7.80 2.96 -3.31
C GLY A 31 -7.46 3.91 -4.46
N ASP A 32 -7.86 5.18 -4.38
CA ASP A 32 -7.70 6.19 -5.44
C ASP A 32 -6.24 6.40 -5.89
N ARG A 33 -5.27 5.98 -5.07
CA ARG A 33 -3.85 5.91 -5.42
C ARG A 33 -3.51 4.89 -6.51
N TYR A 34 -4.44 4.00 -6.82
CA TYR A 34 -4.30 2.93 -7.80
C TYR A 34 -5.39 3.07 -8.86
N ASN A 35 -5.04 2.85 -10.13
CA ASN A 35 -6.04 2.75 -11.19
C ASN A 35 -6.58 1.31 -11.22
N PHE A 36 -7.76 1.09 -10.63
CA PHE A 36 -8.38 -0.24 -10.58
C PHE A 36 -9.90 -0.18 -10.77
N GLN A 37 -10.45 -1.34 -11.11
CA GLN A 37 -11.89 -1.60 -11.22
C GLN A 37 -12.21 -2.85 -10.41
N ILE A 38 -13.30 -2.80 -9.64
CA ILE A 38 -13.80 -3.95 -8.87
C ILE A 38 -14.90 -4.65 -9.65
N ASN A 39 -14.72 -5.96 -9.82
CA ASN A 39 -15.76 -6.85 -10.34
C ASN A 39 -16.15 -7.86 -9.27
N TRP A 40 -17.46 -8.07 -9.15
CA TRP A 40 -17.99 -9.13 -8.32
C TRP A 40 -17.84 -10.49 -9.03
N ALA A 41 -17.34 -11.49 -8.30
CA ALA A 41 -17.39 -12.88 -8.72
C ALA A 41 -17.99 -13.76 -7.61
N CYS A 42 -18.63 -14.85 -7.98
CA CYS A 42 -19.19 -15.78 -7.01
C CYS A 42 -18.05 -16.50 -6.25
N GLU A 43 -18.21 -16.67 -4.94
CA GLU A 43 -17.26 -17.26 -3.99
C GLU A 43 -16.63 -18.57 -4.50
N LYS A 44 -17.41 -19.42 -5.17
CA LYS A 44 -16.94 -20.69 -5.76
C LYS A 44 -15.80 -20.55 -6.80
N SER A 45 -15.61 -19.36 -7.36
CA SER A 45 -14.53 -19.07 -8.32
C SER A 45 -13.26 -18.53 -7.66
N LEU A 46 -13.33 -18.15 -6.38
CA LEU A 46 -12.25 -17.49 -5.63
C LEU A 46 -11.54 -18.43 -4.64
N VAL A 47 -11.52 -19.73 -4.92
CA VAL A 47 -10.92 -20.76 -4.04
C VAL A 47 -9.48 -20.43 -3.65
N ILE A 48 -8.66 -19.89 -4.56
CA ILE A 48 -7.28 -19.50 -4.26
C ILE A 48 -7.24 -18.30 -3.29
N ALA A 49 -8.11 -17.31 -3.47
CA ALA A 49 -8.21 -16.16 -2.59
C ALA A 49 -8.77 -16.55 -1.21
N ASP A 50 -9.71 -17.49 -1.17
CA ASP A 50 -10.31 -17.99 0.07
C ASP A 50 -9.39 -18.92 0.87
N THR A 51 -8.49 -19.63 0.17
CA THR A 51 -7.49 -20.53 0.76
C THR A 51 -6.18 -19.82 1.09
N LEU A 52 -5.94 -18.62 0.54
CA LEU A 52 -4.84 -17.77 0.99
C LEU A 52 -5.01 -17.51 2.50
N PRO A 53 -3.98 -17.77 3.30
CA PRO A 53 -4.13 -18.35 4.63
C PRO A 53 -4.82 -17.39 5.61
N ARG A 54 -6.02 -17.78 6.04
CA ARG A 54 -6.55 -17.37 7.35
C ARG A 54 -5.61 -17.80 8.47
N GLU A 55 -4.72 -18.79 8.26
CA GLU A 55 -3.64 -19.13 9.20
C GLU A 55 -2.64 -17.99 9.46
N PHE A 56 -2.48 -17.03 8.55
CA PHE A 56 -1.59 -15.90 8.77
C PHE A 56 -2.13 -14.95 9.86
N ILE A 57 -3.45 -14.88 10.02
CA ILE A 57 -4.13 -14.01 11.00
C ILE A 57 -3.86 -14.46 12.44
N LYS A 58 -3.78 -15.77 12.70
CA LYS A 58 -3.44 -16.32 14.03
C LYS A 58 -2.06 -15.89 14.55
N ARG A 59 -1.14 -15.53 13.64
CA ARG A 59 0.22 -15.08 14.01
C ARG A 59 0.29 -13.58 14.36
N LEU A 60 -0.76 -12.81 14.08
CA LEU A 60 -0.80 -11.35 14.25
C LEU A 60 -1.73 -10.87 15.37
N GLU A 61 -2.27 -11.76 16.20
CA GLU A 61 -3.20 -11.46 17.31
C GLU A 61 -2.68 -10.45 18.36
N GLY A 62 -1.46 -9.93 18.22
CA GLY A 62 -0.90 -8.85 19.04
C GLY A 62 -0.71 -7.49 18.36
N LYS A 63 -1.09 -7.32 17.08
CA LYS A 63 -0.97 -6.04 16.37
C LYS A 63 -2.33 -5.60 15.86
N THR A 64 -3.07 -4.89 16.71
CA THR A 64 -4.24 -4.13 16.30
C THR A 64 -3.83 -3.06 15.28
N ASP A 65 -4.59 -2.92 14.19
CA ASP A 65 -4.49 -1.87 13.17
C ASP A 65 -4.61 -0.42 13.74
N ALA A 66 -4.83 -0.28 15.05
CA ALA A 66 -4.84 0.98 15.76
C ALA A 66 -3.46 1.68 15.81
N ASP A 67 -2.36 0.92 15.66
CA ASP A 67 -0.99 1.45 15.83
C ASP A 67 -0.26 1.76 14.52
N ILE A 68 -0.91 1.64 13.37
CA ILE A 68 -0.35 2.15 12.12
C ILE A 68 -0.70 3.64 12.08
N PRO A 69 0.28 4.57 12.14
CA PRO A 69 -0.02 6.00 12.06
C PRO A 69 -0.84 6.27 10.79
N GLN A 70 -2.11 6.64 11.01
CA GLN A 70 -3.03 7.03 9.96
C GLN A 70 -2.54 8.36 9.39
N GLY A 71 -1.71 8.28 8.37
CA GLY A 71 -1.17 9.44 7.69
C GLY A 71 0.20 9.13 7.15
N VAL A 72 0.25 8.51 5.97
CA VAL A 72 1.35 8.86 5.08
C VAL A 72 1.07 10.33 4.74
N PRO A 73 1.91 11.29 5.16
CA PRO A 73 1.70 12.67 4.76
C PRO A 73 1.62 12.68 3.24
N CYS A 74 0.55 13.27 2.70
CA CYS A 74 0.44 13.48 1.27
C CYS A 74 1.54 14.48 0.91
N ILE A 75 2.71 13.96 0.51
CA ILE A 75 3.82 14.79 0.09
C ILE A 75 3.43 15.35 -1.28
N PRO A 76 3.24 16.67 -1.43
CA PRO A 76 2.87 17.24 -2.72
C PRO A 76 3.99 16.98 -3.74
N ASP A 77 3.64 16.83 -5.01
CA ASP A 77 4.60 16.48 -6.08
C ASP A 77 5.79 17.44 -6.14
N VAL A 78 5.56 18.74 -5.89
CA VAL A 78 6.60 19.78 -5.80
C VAL A 78 7.64 19.45 -4.72
N MET A 79 7.21 18.87 -3.60
CA MET A 79 8.11 18.46 -2.52
C MET A 79 8.85 17.16 -2.88
N ILE A 80 8.20 16.24 -3.62
CA ILE A 80 8.87 15.05 -4.17
C ILE A 80 9.99 15.45 -5.14
N GLU A 81 9.75 16.43 -6.01
CA GLU A 81 10.76 16.95 -6.94
C GLU A 81 11.95 17.58 -6.20
N LYS A 82 11.68 18.38 -5.17
CA LYS A 82 12.74 18.94 -4.31
C LYS A 82 13.57 17.84 -3.64
N ILE A 83 12.92 16.82 -3.08
CA ILE A 83 13.61 15.69 -2.45
C ILE A 83 14.50 14.98 -3.48
N LYS A 84 14.02 14.76 -4.71
CA LYS A 84 14.84 14.17 -5.79
C LYS A 84 16.07 15.02 -6.10
N ILE A 85 15.92 16.33 -6.22
CA ILE A 85 17.03 17.25 -6.52
C ILE A 85 18.07 17.24 -5.40
N GLU A 86 17.64 17.37 -4.15
CA GLU A 86 18.57 17.37 -3.01
C GLU A 86 19.22 16.00 -2.81
N THR A 87 18.49 14.90 -3.06
CA THR A 87 19.05 13.54 -3.03
C THR A 87 20.09 13.32 -4.13
N GLN A 88 19.96 13.97 -5.29
CA GLN A 88 20.97 13.91 -6.36
C GLN A 88 22.26 14.65 -6.01
N LYS A 89 22.17 15.71 -5.21
CA LYS A 89 23.35 16.49 -4.78
C LYS A 89 24.15 15.78 -3.68
N ASP A 90 23.51 14.96 -2.86
CA ASP A 90 24.17 14.27 -1.75
C ASP A 90 24.94 13.03 -2.20
N ALA A 91 26.27 13.10 -2.11
CA ALA A 91 27.18 12.01 -2.47
C ALA A 91 26.98 10.73 -1.63
N THR A 92 26.56 10.85 -0.37
CA THR A 92 26.35 9.70 0.51
C THR A 92 25.11 8.92 0.09
N LEU A 93 24.03 9.62 -0.25
CA LEU A 93 22.80 9.02 -0.75
C LEU A 93 22.99 8.40 -2.13
N GLN A 94 23.78 9.02 -3.01
CA GLN A 94 24.13 8.41 -4.30
C GLN A 94 24.93 7.10 -4.13
N SER A 95 25.88 7.07 -3.19
CA SER A 95 26.62 5.85 -2.85
C SER A 95 25.67 4.75 -2.36
N LEU A 96 24.76 5.08 -1.45
CA LEU A 96 23.75 4.15 -0.95
C LEU A 96 22.83 3.62 -2.06
N ILE A 97 22.35 4.49 -2.96
CA ILE A 97 21.52 4.11 -4.11
C ILE A 97 22.26 3.11 -4.99
N LYS A 98 23.56 3.34 -5.23
CA LYS A 98 24.40 2.43 -6.00
C LYS A 98 24.52 1.07 -5.32
N THR A 99 24.80 1.04 -4.02
CA THR A 99 24.86 -0.20 -3.23
C THR A 99 23.55 -0.97 -3.23
N ILE A 100 22.40 -0.29 -3.14
CA ILE A 100 21.09 -0.94 -3.20
C ILE A 100 20.85 -1.60 -4.58
N ARG A 101 21.29 -0.93 -5.66
CA ARG A 101 21.13 -1.43 -7.04
C ARG A 101 22.08 -2.58 -7.37
N GLU A 102 23.32 -2.51 -6.89
CA GLU A 102 24.38 -3.50 -7.18
C GLU A 102 24.40 -4.65 -6.17
N GLY A 103 23.65 -4.52 -5.07
CA GLY A 103 23.60 -5.47 -3.96
C GLY A 103 24.53 -5.05 -2.81
N TRP A 104 24.17 -5.47 -1.60
CA TRP A 104 24.97 -5.19 -0.41
C TRP A 104 26.29 -5.97 -0.47
N PRO A 105 27.43 -5.33 -0.17
CA PRO A 105 28.69 -6.04 -0.09
C PRO A 105 28.62 -7.13 1.00
N CYS A 106 28.98 -8.36 0.65
CA CYS A 106 28.90 -9.51 1.56
C CYS A 106 29.83 -9.39 2.78
N ASN A 107 30.82 -8.50 2.74
CA ASN A 107 31.77 -8.28 3.82
C ASN A 107 31.44 -7.02 4.63
N LYS A 108 30.99 -7.22 5.87
CA LYS A 108 30.74 -6.18 6.89
C LYS A 108 32.03 -5.65 7.53
N GLN A 109 33.12 -5.46 6.76
CA GLN A 109 34.42 -5.10 7.35
C GLN A 109 34.62 -3.60 7.62
N TYR A 110 33.59 -2.77 7.44
CA TYR A 110 33.65 -1.36 7.85
C TYR A 110 32.30 -0.96 8.45
N LEU A 111 32.15 -1.25 9.74
CA LEU A 111 31.37 -0.43 10.67
C LEU A 111 32.35 0.24 11.61
#